data_AF-A0A060BJ60-F1
#
_entry.id   AF-A0A060BJ60-F1
#
_cell.length_a   1.000
_cell.length_b   1.000
_cell.length_c   1.000
_cell.angle_alpha   90.00
_cell.angle_beta   90.00
_cell.angle_gamma   90.00
#
_symmetry.space_group_name_H-M   'P 1'
#
loop_
_entity.id
_entity.type
_entity.pdbx_description
1 polymer ?
#
loop_
_entity_poly.entity_id
_entity_poly.type
_entity_poly.pdbx_seq_one_letter_code
_entity_poly.pdbx_strand_id
1 'polypeptide(L)'
;MVKGDLPPVLDVERTGKRSVTDFRMAVKVWLDRVEAHYGVKPILYTSYKFKTKYLDDPAFDVYPYWIAHYYVDSVKYAGPWRFWQHTD
;
A
#
# COMPACT_ATOMS: atom_id res chain seq x y z
N MET A 1 17.38 5.63 -10.10
CA MET A 1 16.06 6.23 -10.28
C MET A 1 16.21 7.42 -11.20
N VAL A 2 15.55 7.39 -12.34
CA VAL A 2 15.51 8.53 -13.27
C VAL A 2 14.43 9.48 -12.79
N LYS A 3 14.57 10.78 -13.08
CA LYS A 3 13.59 11.80 -12.71
C LYS A 3 12.27 11.50 -13.43
N GLY A 4 11.29 10.95 -12.72
CA GLY A 4 10.02 10.46 -13.28
C GLY A 4 9.62 9.05 -12.84
N ASP A 5 10.54 8.27 -12.26
CA ASP A 5 10.23 6.97 -11.69
C ASP A 5 9.44 7.11 -10.39
N LEU A 6 8.39 6.30 -10.22
CA LEU A 6 7.67 6.21 -8.96
C LEU A 6 8.60 5.64 -7.87
N PRO A 7 8.58 6.19 -6.65
CA PRO A 7 9.31 5.59 -5.54
C PRO A 7 8.79 4.16 -5.30
N PRO A 8 9.60 3.29 -4.68
CA PRO A 8 9.25 1.90 -4.49
C PRO A 8 7.98 1.80 -3.64
N VAL A 9 7.04 0.97 -4.06
CA VAL A 9 5.76 0.79 -3.37
C VAL A 9 5.76 -0.58 -2.70
N LEU A 10 5.45 -0.61 -1.41
CA LEU A 10 5.18 -1.84 -0.67
C LEU A 10 3.68 -2.05 -0.58
N ASP A 11 3.20 -3.12 -1.21
CA ASP A 11 1.83 -3.59 -1.07
C ASP A 11 1.68 -4.43 0.21
N VAL A 12 0.81 -3.98 1.10
CA VAL A 12 0.58 -4.53 2.43
C VAL A 12 -0.91 -4.83 2.63
N GLU A 13 -1.34 -5.99 2.14
CA GLU A 13 -2.74 -6.42 2.23
C GLU A 13 -2.98 -7.65 3.12
N ARG A 14 -1.92 -8.41 3.46
CA ARG A 14 -2.02 -9.66 4.21
C ARG A 14 -0.87 -9.84 5.19
N THR A 15 -1.18 -10.15 6.44
CA THR A 15 -0.20 -10.50 7.48
C THR A 15 0.24 -11.97 7.44
N GLY A 16 -0.54 -12.83 6.79
CA GLY A 16 -0.32 -14.28 6.80
C GLY A 16 -0.59 -14.92 8.17
N LYS A 17 0.15 -15.99 8.52
CA LYS A 17 0.09 -16.67 9.83
C LYS A 17 1.01 -16.06 10.90
N ARG A 18 1.52 -14.84 10.68
CA ARG A 18 2.49 -14.19 11.59
C ARG A 18 1.78 -13.35 12.64
N SER A 19 2.47 -13.13 13.77
CA SER A 19 2.01 -12.15 14.76
C SER A 19 2.05 -10.73 14.16
N VAL A 20 1.25 -9.81 14.70
CA VAL A 20 1.23 -8.41 14.25
C VAL A 20 2.61 -7.76 14.46
N THR A 21 3.29 -8.11 15.55
CA THR A 21 4.63 -7.59 15.87
C THR A 21 5.67 -8.03 14.85
N ASP A 22 5.72 -9.33 14.51
CA ASP A 22 6.67 -9.86 13.52
C ASP A 22 6.41 -9.28 12.13
N PHE A 23 5.13 -9.09 11.81
CA PHE A 23 4.72 -8.46 10.58
C PHE A 23 5.19 -7.01 10.48
N ARG A 24 4.94 -6.19 11.52
CA ARG A 24 5.42 -4.80 11.58
C ARG A 24 6.94 -4.72 11.47
N MET A 25 7.64 -5.62 12.16
CA MET A 25 9.10 -5.69 12.08
C MET A 25 9.57 -6.01 10.66
N ALA A 26 8.96 -6.99 10.01
CA ALA A 26 9.30 -7.35 8.63
C ALA A 26 9.02 -6.19 7.64
N VAL A 27 7.89 -5.51 7.80
CA VAL A 27 7.56 -4.31 6.99
C VAL A 27 8.61 -3.23 7.21
N LYS A 28 8.96 -2.92 8.46
CA LYS A 28 9.98 -1.92 8.77
C LYS A 28 11.35 -2.27 8.17
N VAL A 29 11.79 -3.52 8.32
CA VAL A 29 13.07 -3.99 7.74
C VAL A 29 13.07 -3.82 6.22
N TRP A 30 11.94 -4.07 5.56
CA TRP A 30 11.82 -3.84 4.12
C TRP A 30 11.93 -2.35 3.78
N LEU A 31 11.18 -1.49 4.50
CA LEU A 31 11.18 -0.04 4.26
C LEU A 31 12.59 0.54 4.44
N ASP A 32 13.26 0.20 5.55
CA ASP A 32 14.62 0.67 5.84
C ASP A 32 15.61 0.24 4.75
N ARG A 33 15.51 -1.01 4.26
CA ARG A 33 16.39 -1.53 3.18
C ARG A 33 16.17 -0.82 1.86
N VAL A 34 14.91 -0.56 1.52
CA VAL A 34 14.53 0.06 0.26
C VAL A 34 14.87 1.55 0.26
N GLU A 35 14.63 2.24 1.38
CA GLU A 35 15.07 3.61 1.58
C GLU A 35 16.60 3.72 1.51
N ALA A 36 17.34 2.81 2.14
CA ALA A 36 18.80 2.80 2.07
C ALA A 36 19.32 2.51 0.65
N HIS A 37 18.65 1.64 -0.12
CA HIS A 37 19.09 1.29 -1.46
C HIS A 37 18.81 2.39 -2.50
N TYR A 38 17.65 3.04 -2.40
CA TYR A 38 17.19 4.01 -3.39
C TYR A 38 17.32 5.47 -2.96
N GLY A 39 17.57 5.74 -1.67
CA GLY A 39 17.71 7.09 -1.12
C GLY A 39 16.41 7.88 -1.07
N VAL A 40 15.25 7.24 -1.25
CA VAL A 40 13.93 7.86 -1.23
C VAL A 40 12.99 7.07 -0.33
N LYS A 41 12.03 7.77 0.30
CA LYS A 41 11.02 7.13 1.13
C LYS A 41 10.07 6.27 0.28
N PRO A 42 9.99 4.95 0.52
CA PRO A 42 9.02 4.10 -0.15
C PRO A 42 7.58 4.44 0.24
N ILE A 43 6.62 4.11 -0.63
CA ILE A 43 5.18 4.29 -0.41
C ILE A 43 4.59 3.01 0.17
N LEU A 44 3.76 3.14 1.21
CA LEU A 44 2.97 2.05 1.79
C LEU A 44 1.58 1.99 1.14
N TYR A 45 1.34 0.98 0.31
CA TYR A 45 0.02 0.69 -0.24
C TYR A 45 -0.74 -0.28 0.68
N THR A 46 -1.93 0.09 1.11
CA THR A 46 -2.76 -0.72 2.03
C THR A 46 -4.22 -0.27 1.99
N SER A 47 -5.16 -1.14 2.38
CA SER A 47 -6.52 -0.69 2.63
C SER A 47 -6.65 0.10 3.95
N TYR A 48 -7.66 0.97 4.05
CA TYR A 48 -7.91 1.76 5.27
C TYR A 48 -8.09 0.89 6.51
N LYS A 49 -8.89 -0.19 6.39
CA LYS A 49 -9.13 -1.15 7.49
C LYS A 49 -7.87 -1.88 7.90
N PHE A 50 -6.98 -2.17 6.96
CA PHE A 50 -5.74 -2.87 7.24
C PHE A 50 -4.71 -1.94 7.92
N LYS A 51 -4.64 -0.68 7.47
CA LYS A 51 -3.81 0.36 8.09
C LYS A 51 -4.16 0.52 9.56
N THR A 52 -5.43 0.77 9.88
CA THR A 52 -5.87 0.99 11.27
C THR A 52 -5.70 -0.25 12.15
N LYS A 53 -5.74 -1.46 11.58
CA LYS A 53 -5.62 -2.71 12.33
C LYS A 53 -4.17 -3.14 12.57
N TYR A 54 -3.28 -2.95 11.59
CA TYR A 54 -1.94 -3.54 11.61
C TYR A 54 -0.79 -2.55 11.46
N LEU A 55 -1.02 -1.37 10.89
CA LEU A 55 0.00 -0.34 10.64
C LEU A 55 -0.26 0.96 11.43
N ASP A 56 -1.13 0.90 12.44
CA ASP A 56 -1.34 1.99 13.38
C ASP A 56 -0.19 1.98 14.41
N ASP A 57 0.96 2.45 13.96
CA ASP A 57 2.20 2.57 14.73
C ASP A 57 2.96 3.82 14.26
N PRO A 58 3.41 4.70 15.18
CA PRO A 58 4.15 5.91 14.82
C PRO A 58 5.39 5.68 13.96
N ALA A 59 5.98 4.47 14.02
CA ALA A 59 7.13 4.11 13.19
C ALA A 59 6.83 4.16 11.69
N PHE A 60 5.56 4.06 11.28
CA PHE A 60 5.16 4.08 9.87
C PHE A 60 4.64 5.44 9.40
N ASP A 61 4.35 6.38 10.31
CA ASP A 61 3.80 7.70 9.96
C ASP A 61 4.78 8.58 9.19
N VAL A 62 6.07 8.23 9.23
CA VAL A 62 7.12 8.91 8.45
C VAL A 62 7.10 8.56 6.96
N TYR A 63 6.36 7.51 6.57
CA TYR A 63 6.27 7.04 5.19
C TYR A 63 4.97 7.51 4.52
N PRO A 64 5.02 7.85 3.22
CA PRO A 64 3.82 8.17 2.47
C PRO A 64 2.91 6.94 2.34
N TYR A 65 1.61 7.13 2.57
CA TYR A 65 0.60 6.08 2.40
C TYR A 65 -0.20 6.26 1.12
N TRP A 66 -0.39 5.16 0.39
CA TRP A 66 -1.38 5.03 -0.66
C TRP A 66 -2.52 4.14 -0.14
N ILE A 67 -3.56 4.78 0.39
CA ILE A 67 -4.69 4.04 0.97
C ILE A 67 -5.70 3.65 -0.11
N ALA A 68 -5.88 2.34 -0.32
CA ALA A 68 -6.97 1.82 -1.13
C ALA A 68 -8.28 1.98 -0.35
N HIS A 69 -9.13 2.90 -0.81
CA HIS A 69 -10.42 3.19 -0.19
C HIS A 69 -11.57 2.75 -1.09
N TYR A 70 -12.03 1.52 -0.90
CA TYR A 70 -13.24 1.00 -1.54
C TYR A 70 -14.48 1.55 -0.83
N TYR A 71 -14.83 2.81 -1.07
CA TYR A 71 -16.09 3.37 -0.55
C TYR A 71 -17.31 3.15 -1.44
N VAL A 72 -17.25 2.29 -2.47
CA VAL A 72 -18.44 1.96 -3.26
C VAL A 72 -18.34 0.56 -3.86
N ASP A 73 -19.29 -0.30 -3.50
CA ASP A 73 -19.51 -1.65 -4.08
C ASP A 73 -20.39 -1.59 -5.36
N SER A 74 -20.63 -0.39 -5.89
CA SER A 74 -21.10 -0.23 -7.26
C SER A 74 -20.83 1.18 -7.73
N VAL A 75 -19.93 1.35 -8.69
CA VAL A 75 -20.16 2.40 -9.68
C VAL A 75 -21.26 1.85 -10.58
N LYS A 76 -22.53 2.04 -10.20
CA LYS A 76 -23.62 1.97 -11.19
C LYS A 76 -23.44 3.16 -12.12
N TYR A 77 -22.61 2.98 -13.13
CA TYR A 77 -22.43 3.95 -14.19
C TYR A 77 -23.60 3.82 -15.17
N ALA A 78 -24.55 4.74 -15.11
CA ALA A 78 -25.62 4.86 -16.11
C ALA A 78 -25.15 5.78 -17.24
N GLY A 79 -24.33 5.27 -18.14
CA GLY A 79 -23.85 6.00 -19.32
C GLY A 79 -23.43 5.03 -20.43
N PRO A 80 -23.49 5.44 -21.71
CA PRO A 80 -23.23 4.55 -22.84
C PRO A 80 -21.77 4.08 -22.82
N TRP A 81 -21.60 2.75 -22.70
CA TRP A 81 -20.34 2.04 -22.75
C TRP A 81 -19.61 2.29 -24.08
N ARG A 82 -18.29 2.50 -24.04
CA ARG A 82 -17.45 2.35 -25.25
C ARG A 82 -16.48 1.17 -25.16
N PHE A 83 -15.94 0.85 -23.99
CA PHE A 83 -15.28 -0.44 -23.72
C PHE A 83 -15.40 -0.80 -22.23
N TRP A 84 -15.54 -2.09 -21.94
CA TRP A 84 -15.53 -2.67 -20.59
C TRP A 84 -14.50 -3.79 -20.59
N GLN A 85 -13.50 -3.71 -19.72
CA GLN A 85 -12.61 -4.82 -19.43
C GLN A 85 -12.97 -5.36 -18.05
N HIS A 86 -13.57 -6.55 -18.02
CA HIS A 86 -13.55 -7.42 -16.85
C HIS A 86 -12.60 -8.58 -17.19
N THR A 87 -11.51 -8.72 -16.43
CA THR A 87 -10.56 -9.85 -16.26
C THR A 87 -10.52 -10.93 -17.37
N ASP A 88 -9.39 -11.29 -17.99
CA ASP A 88 -8.06 -11.62 -17.42
C ASP A 88 -6.91 -10.89 -18.17
#